data_AF-G8JV37-F1
#
_entry.id   AF-G8JV37-F1
#
_cell.length_a   1.000
_cell.length_b   1.000
_cell.length_c   1.000
_cell.angle_alpha   90.00
_cell.angle_beta   90.00
_cell.angle_gamma   90.00
#
_symmetry.space_group_name_H-M   'P 1'
#
loop_
_entity.id
_entity.type
_entity.pdbx_description
1 polymer ?
#
loop_
_entity_poly.entity_id
_entity_poly.type
_entity_poly.pdbx_seq_one_letter_code
_entity_poly.pdbx_strand_id
1 'polypeptide(L)'
;MSHSKYTTVDPEDDILFSVDDEPNFNASTGDTGVEGITGGYSSADQTKNEVQKRGLFNALAPYYQITSEQLYHKIATSVMFGKVHSAELGPNANIEVYSTIWVIISVVVSLYISYGGKQLVEHMIAGSKISDDKGTYTVLLGVFFLFTGYVVAVPLILKAVVTYVFNENLGAVELIQWYGLSCVVWIPLALVSVLTSLLPKGWNALVEWLLTAVGGAYGFGIIYKQIQDDLNELSKKQAVSIAMVVLHFVFVIGVRHMIF
;
A
#
# COMPACT_ATOMS: atom_id res chain seq x y z
N MET A 1 -49.83 -23.46 40.18
CA MET A 1 -48.84 -22.35 40.14
C MET A 1 -47.58 -22.88 40.80
N SER A 2 -46.36 -22.78 40.28
CA SER A 2 -45.77 -22.30 39.03
C SER A 2 -44.26 -22.54 39.22
N HIS A 3 -43.56 -23.11 38.23
CA HIS A 3 -42.15 -22.90 37.82
C HIS A 3 -41.02 -22.83 38.88
N SER A 4 -39.77 -23.28 38.67
CA SER A 4 -39.04 -23.92 37.57
C SER A 4 -37.72 -24.44 38.17
N LYS A 5 -37.28 -25.64 37.78
CA LYS A 5 -35.95 -26.19 38.07
C LYS A 5 -34.91 -25.57 37.14
N TYR A 6 -33.72 -25.29 37.66
CA TYR A 6 -32.50 -25.17 36.87
C TYR A 6 -31.54 -26.27 37.33
N THR A 7 -31.20 -27.16 36.40
CA THR A 7 -30.10 -28.13 36.55
C THR A 7 -29.00 -27.69 35.60
N THR A 8 -27.79 -27.65 36.12
CA THR A 8 -26.51 -27.43 35.45
C THR A 8 -26.25 -28.52 34.41
N VAL A 9 -25.77 -28.12 33.22
CA VAL A 9 -25.26 -29.01 32.17
C VAL A 9 -23.74 -28.95 32.20
N ASP A 10 -23.10 -30.09 32.43
CA ASP A 10 -21.65 -30.33 32.25
C ASP A 10 -21.44 -30.87 30.82
N PRO A 11 -20.30 -30.59 30.16
CA PRO A 11 -20.18 -30.61 28.71
C PRO A 11 -19.42 -31.85 28.21
N GLU A 12 -20.00 -33.04 28.31
CA GLU A 12 -19.53 -34.20 27.54
C GLU A 12 -20.76 -35.04 27.21
N ASP A 13 -21.16 -35.02 25.93
CA ASP A 13 -21.85 -36.07 25.17
C ASP A 13 -22.78 -35.47 24.09
N ASP A 14 -22.83 -36.20 22.97
CA ASP A 14 -23.66 -36.01 21.78
C ASP A 14 -23.06 -35.02 20.74
N ILE A 15 -22.82 -35.34 19.47
CA ILE A 15 -23.57 -36.21 18.56
C ILE A 15 -22.63 -36.77 17.47
N LEU A 16 -22.71 -38.09 17.29
CA LEU A 16 -22.08 -38.92 16.28
C LEU A 16 -23.21 -39.52 15.43
N PHE A 17 -23.32 -39.20 14.13
CA PHE A 17 -24.15 -39.89 13.12
C PHE A 17 -23.60 -39.48 11.73
N SER A 18 -22.79 -40.31 11.06
CA SER A 18 -23.12 -41.49 10.23
C SER A 18 -22.93 -41.15 8.74
N VAL A 19 -21.77 -41.53 8.22
CA VAL A 19 -21.49 -41.72 6.79
C VAL A 19 -21.91 -43.14 6.47
N ASP A 20 -22.84 -43.32 5.53
CA ASP A 20 -22.95 -44.45 4.58
C ASP A 20 -24.33 -44.43 3.92
N ASP A 21 -24.35 -44.29 2.58
CA ASP A 21 -25.38 -44.86 1.70
C ASP A 21 -24.94 -44.68 0.23
N GLU A 22 -24.25 -45.68 -0.32
CA GLU A 22 -24.19 -45.94 -1.76
C GLU A 22 -25.40 -46.79 -2.18
N PRO A 23 -25.90 -46.67 -3.43
CA PRO A 23 -26.66 -47.73 -4.08
C PRO A 23 -25.84 -48.44 -5.19
N ASN A 24 -25.36 -49.63 -4.81
CA ASN A 24 -25.30 -50.92 -5.52
C ASN A 24 -25.46 -51.04 -7.07
N PHE A 25 -24.41 -51.61 -7.68
CA PHE A 25 -24.36 -52.89 -8.43
C PHE A 25 -24.98 -53.09 -9.84
N ASN A 26 -24.12 -53.47 -10.80
CA ASN A 26 -24.01 -54.74 -11.59
C ASN A 26 -23.52 -54.44 -13.03
N ALA A 27 -22.71 -55.20 -13.76
CA ALA A 27 -22.24 -56.59 -13.68
C ALA A 27 -20.98 -56.80 -14.56
N SER A 28 -20.12 -57.76 -14.17
CA SER A 28 -19.42 -58.79 -14.98
C SER A 28 -18.70 -58.34 -16.29
N THR A 29 -17.43 -58.66 -16.58
CA THR A 29 -16.76 -59.98 -16.59
C THR A 29 -15.32 -59.78 -17.11
N GLY A 30 -14.36 -60.61 -16.69
CA GLY A 30 -13.32 -61.09 -17.62
C GLY A 30 -11.88 -60.61 -17.41
N ASP A 31 -11.12 -61.44 -16.71
CA ASP A 31 -9.67 -61.53 -16.58
C ASP A 31 -8.94 -61.74 -17.93
N THR A 32 -7.75 -61.14 -18.13
CA THR A 32 -6.50 -61.77 -18.62
C THR A 32 -5.43 -60.74 -19.07
N GLY A 33 -4.28 -60.74 -18.37
CA GLY A 33 -2.94 -61.00 -18.96
C GLY A 33 -2.15 -59.96 -19.80
N VAL A 34 -0.97 -59.61 -19.27
CA VAL A 34 0.39 -59.70 -19.89
C VAL A 34 0.91 -58.58 -20.85
N GLU A 35 2.15 -58.15 -20.54
CA GLU A 35 3.24 -57.56 -21.38
C GLU A 35 3.19 -56.13 -21.95
N GLY A 36 4.11 -55.28 -21.45
CA GLY A 36 5.30 -54.83 -22.17
C GLY A 36 5.20 -54.08 -23.52
N ILE A 37 5.93 -52.95 -23.60
CA ILE A 37 6.74 -52.43 -24.73
C ILE A 37 6.59 -50.91 -24.96
N THR A 38 7.75 -50.28 -24.82
CA THR A 38 8.22 -48.96 -25.25
C THR A 38 7.84 -48.54 -26.68
N GLY A 39 7.61 -47.24 -26.90
CA GLY A 39 7.68 -46.64 -28.24
C GLY A 39 7.07 -45.25 -28.30
N GLY A 40 7.92 -44.22 -28.33
CA GLY A 40 7.50 -42.82 -28.35
C GLY A 40 6.96 -42.32 -29.68
N TYR A 41 6.16 -41.25 -29.60
CA TYR A 41 6.01 -40.25 -30.65
C TYR A 41 6.08 -38.87 -30.01
N SER A 42 7.12 -38.12 -30.37
CA SER A 42 7.14 -36.66 -30.29
C SER A 42 6.21 -36.09 -31.35
N SER A 43 5.41 -35.08 -30.99
CA SER A 43 5.02 -33.89 -31.76
C SER A 43 4.04 -33.12 -30.86
N ALA A 44 4.45 -32.04 -30.20
CA ALA A 44 4.47 -30.70 -30.79
C ALA A 44 3.22 -30.46 -31.65
N ASP A 45 2.09 -30.06 -31.04
CA ASP A 45 1.23 -28.97 -31.52
C ASP A 45 -0.01 -28.77 -30.62
N GLN A 46 0.14 -28.08 -29.49
CA GLN A 46 -0.95 -27.28 -28.90
C GLN A 46 -0.37 -26.01 -28.29
N THR A 47 0.39 -25.29 -29.11
CA THR A 47 0.82 -23.92 -28.85
C THR A 47 0.20 -23.03 -29.92
N LYS A 48 -1.14 -22.96 -29.95
CA LYS A 48 -1.88 -21.99 -30.76
C LYS A 48 -3.33 -22.02 -30.30
N ASN A 49 -3.84 -20.83 -29.95
CA ASN A 49 -5.25 -20.50 -29.69
C ASN A 49 -5.74 -20.54 -28.23
N GLU A 50 -5.02 -19.95 -27.29
CA GLU A 50 -5.64 -19.17 -26.19
C GLU A 50 -4.75 -17.99 -25.76
N VAL A 51 -4.34 -17.17 -26.73
CA VAL A 51 -4.04 -15.75 -26.43
C VAL A 51 -5.38 -15.02 -26.43
N GLN A 52 -6.29 -15.44 -25.54
CA GLN A 52 -7.48 -14.68 -25.24
C GLN A 52 -6.98 -13.41 -24.55
N LYS A 53 -7.10 -12.28 -25.26
CA LYS A 53 -6.69 -10.95 -24.82
C LYS A 53 -7.02 -10.78 -23.33
N ARG A 54 -6.04 -11.00 -22.46
CA ARG A 54 -6.15 -10.70 -21.04
C ARG A 54 -6.41 -9.20 -20.99
N GLY A 55 -7.64 -8.80 -20.72
CA GLY A 55 -7.98 -7.38 -20.60
C GLY A 55 -7.03 -6.72 -19.61
N LEU A 56 -6.74 -5.43 -19.78
CA LEU A 56 -5.85 -4.67 -18.89
C LEU A 56 -6.21 -4.90 -17.41
N PHE A 57 -7.51 -5.03 -17.11
CA PHE A 57 -8.03 -5.34 -15.77
C PHE A 57 -7.67 -6.75 -15.26
N ASN A 58 -7.62 -7.77 -16.11
CA ASN A 58 -7.20 -9.12 -15.70
C ASN A 58 -5.68 -9.22 -15.52
N ALA A 59 -4.90 -8.42 -16.27
CA ALA A 59 -3.47 -8.26 -16.03
C ALA A 59 -3.17 -7.51 -14.72
N LEU A 60 -4.07 -6.62 -14.30
CA LEU A 60 -3.97 -5.87 -13.05
C LEU A 60 -4.55 -6.60 -11.83
N ALA A 61 -5.49 -7.54 -12.03
CA ALA A 61 -6.20 -8.24 -10.98
C ALA A 61 -5.31 -8.82 -9.86
N PRO A 62 -4.12 -9.40 -10.15
CA PRO A 62 -3.22 -9.90 -9.09
C PRO A 62 -2.72 -8.79 -8.15
N TYR A 63 -2.59 -7.54 -8.63
CA TYR A 63 -2.09 -6.41 -7.84
C TYR A 63 -3.15 -5.79 -6.89
N TYR A 64 -4.39 -6.30 -6.92
CA TYR A 64 -5.52 -5.80 -6.13
C TYR A 64 -6.05 -6.81 -5.09
N GLN A 65 -5.49 -8.03 -5.04
CA GLN A 65 -5.92 -9.06 -4.10
C GLN A 65 -5.12 -8.97 -2.80
N ILE A 66 -5.55 -8.11 -1.87
CA ILE A 66 -4.90 -7.92 -0.56
C ILE A 66 -5.92 -8.01 0.56
N THR A 67 -5.54 -8.70 1.64
CA THR A 67 -6.27 -8.72 2.91
C THR A 67 -5.77 -7.59 3.83
N SER A 68 -6.67 -6.95 4.60
CA SER A 68 -6.35 -5.82 5.49
C SER A 68 -5.16 -6.07 6.45
N GLU A 69 -4.96 -7.33 6.87
CA GLU A 69 -3.85 -7.75 7.73
C GLU A 69 -2.47 -7.56 7.08
N GLN A 70 -2.36 -7.82 5.77
CA GLN A 70 -1.12 -7.67 5.02
C GLN A 70 -0.75 -6.18 4.88
N LEU A 71 -1.75 -5.32 4.69
CA LEU A 71 -1.59 -3.87 4.67
C LEU A 71 -1.07 -3.36 6.02
N TYR A 72 -1.68 -3.81 7.12
CA TYR A 72 -1.27 -3.41 8.47
C TYR A 72 0.17 -3.82 8.77
N HIS A 73 0.54 -5.08 8.47
CA HIS A 73 1.90 -5.56 8.68
C HIS A 73 2.92 -4.72 7.90
N LYS A 74 2.66 -4.45 6.61
CA LYS A 74 3.57 -3.62 5.80
C LYS A 74 3.72 -2.20 6.34
N ILE A 75 2.61 -1.57 6.74
CA ILE A 75 2.64 -0.23 7.35
C ILE A 75 3.45 -0.27 8.64
N ALA A 76 3.16 -1.21 9.54
CA ALA A 76 3.83 -1.34 10.82
C ALA A 76 5.34 -1.59 10.65
N THR A 77 5.73 -2.50 9.76
CA THR A 77 7.13 -2.81 9.47
C THR A 77 7.86 -1.61 8.88
N SER A 78 7.29 -0.92 7.89
CA SER A 78 7.98 0.23 7.28
C SER A 78 8.09 1.44 8.19
N VAL A 79 7.09 1.69 9.05
CA VAL A 79 7.19 2.70 10.11
C VAL A 79 8.28 2.31 11.11
N MET A 80 8.45 1.03 11.44
CA MET A 80 9.56 0.59 12.29
C MET A 80 10.92 0.54 11.56
N PHE A 81 11.05 1.12 10.36
CA PHE A 81 12.20 0.98 9.48
C PHE A 81 12.59 -0.48 9.23
N GLY A 82 11.68 -1.44 9.32
CA GLY A 82 11.93 -2.80 8.85
C GLY A 82 11.98 -2.85 7.32
N LYS A 83 12.88 -3.67 6.77
CA LYS A 83 12.79 -4.01 5.34
C LYS A 83 11.59 -4.92 5.14
N VAL A 84 10.66 -4.49 4.29
CA VAL A 84 9.51 -5.30 3.93
C VAL A 84 10.00 -6.38 2.96
N HIS A 85 10.16 -7.61 3.47
CA HIS A 85 10.52 -8.76 2.65
C HIS A 85 9.24 -9.35 2.03
N SER A 86 9.12 -9.23 0.72
CA SER A 86 7.97 -9.70 -0.06
C SER A 86 7.75 -11.22 0.00
N ALA A 87 8.75 -11.99 0.44
CA ALA A 87 8.72 -13.44 0.52
C ALA A 87 7.83 -13.99 1.66
N GLU A 88 7.63 -13.25 2.75
CA GLU A 88 6.82 -13.73 3.89
C GLU A 88 5.30 -13.66 3.63
N LEU A 89 4.86 -12.95 2.59
CA LEU A 89 3.43 -12.69 2.34
C LEU A 89 2.84 -13.49 1.15
N GLY A 90 3.64 -14.38 0.53
CA GLY A 90 3.18 -15.31 -0.51
C GLY A 90 3.42 -14.82 -1.96
N PRO A 91 3.23 -15.70 -2.96
CA PRO A 91 3.67 -15.49 -4.35
C PRO A 91 2.99 -14.32 -5.09
N ASN A 92 1.86 -13.80 -4.58
CA ASN A 92 1.16 -12.63 -5.14
C ASN A 92 1.40 -11.33 -4.35
N ALA A 93 2.12 -11.36 -3.22
CA ALA A 93 2.38 -10.18 -2.38
C ALA A 93 3.50 -9.27 -2.89
N ASN A 94 4.07 -9.62 -4.04
CA ASN A 94 5.33 -9.08 -4.55
C ASN A 94 5.19 -7.66 -5.11
N ILE A 95 4.00 -7.24 -5.52
CA ILE A 95 3.79 -5.95 -6.17
C ILE A 95 2.37 -5.47 -5.80
N GLU A 96 2.24 -4.46 -4.95
CA GLU A 96 0.94 -4.06 -4.42
C GLU A 96 0.68 -2.56 -4.61
N VAL A 97 -0.10 -2.24 -5.66
CA VAL A 97 -0.50 -0.86 -5.94
C VAL A 97 -1.73 -0.46 -5.11
N TYR A 98 -2.56 -1.43 -4.72
CA TYR A 98 -3.80 -1.16 -3.98
C TYR A 98 -3.55 -0.54 -2.60
N SER A 99 -2.57 -1.06 -1.85
CA SER A 99 -2.16 -0.50 -0.54
C SER A 99 -1.71 0.95 -0.67
N THR A 100 -0.95 1.25 -1.73
CA THR A 100 -0.48 2.61 -2.04
C THR A 100 -1.63 3.57 -2.29
N ILE A 101 -2.65 3.16 -3.05
CA ILE A 101 -3.83 3.98 -3.33
C ILE A 101 -4.54 4.35 -2.01
N TRP A 102 -4.75 3.38 -1.12
CA TRP A 102 -5.39 3.64 0.18
C TRP A 102 -4.56 4.55 1.08
N VAL A 103 -3.25 4.40 1.08
CA VAL A 103 -2.35 5.30 1.82
C VAL A 103 -2.49 6.72 1.29
N ILE A 104 -2.46 6.94 -0.03
CA ILE A 104 -2.60 8.29 -0.61
C ILE A 104 -3.94 8.91 -0.20
N ILE A 105 -5.05 8.18 -0.36
CA ILE A 105 -6.38 8.68 0.01
C ILE A 105 -6.41 9.08 1.49
N SER A 106 -5.90 8.21 2.37
CA SER A 106 -5.89 8.45 3.82
C SER A 106 -5.04 9.66 4.19
N VAL A 107 -3.87 9.83 3.56
CA VAL A 107 -2.99 10.98 3.77
C VAL A 107 -3.64 12.27 3.31
N VAL A 108 -4.20 12.28 2.10
CA VAL A 108 -4.88 13.47 1.53
C VAL A 108 -6.04 13.91 2.41
N VAL A 109 -6.88 12.97 2.84
CA VAL A 109 -8.00 13.25 3.75
C VAL A 109 -7.50 13.75 5.10
N SER A 110 -6.45 13.13 5.67
CA SER A 110 -5.90 13.55 6.97
C SER A 110 -5.32 14.96 6.92
N LEU A 111 -4.58 15.30 5.87
CA LEU A 111 -4.01 16.63 5.67
C LEU A 111 -5.09 17.69 5.42
N TYR A 112 -6.13 17.35 4.67
CA TYR A 112 -7.27 18.23 4.44
C TYR A 112 -8.04 18.51 5.74
N ILE A 113 -8.35 17.47 6.52
CA ILE A 113 -8.99 17.61 7.84
C ILE A 113 -8.10 18.43 8.77
N SER A 114 -6.79 18.22 8.73
CA SER A 114 -5.84 19.00 9.52
C SER A 114 -5.86 20.49 9.15
N TYR A 115 -5.84 20.79 7.86
CA TYR A 115 -5.93 22.17 7.36
C TYR A 115 -7.23 22.86 7.81
N GLY A 116 -8.38 22.22 7.62
CA GLY A 116 -9.67 22.76 8.08
C GLY A 116 -9.76 22.82 9.62
N GLY A 117 -9.17 21.85 10.31
CA GLY A 117 -9.11 21.79 11.77
C GLY A 117 -8.32 22.95 12.37
N LYS A 118 -7.17 23.31 11.77
CA LYS A 118 -6.39 24.48 12.16
C LYS A 118 -7.20 25.77 12.03
N GLN A 119 -7.85 25.98 10.89
CA GLN A 119 -8.71 27.14 10.69
C GLN A 119 -9.84 27.20 11.72
N LEU A 120 -10.51 26.07 11.98
CA LEU A 120 -11.59 26.00 12.96
C LEU A 120 -11.11 26.37 14.36
N VAL A 121 -9.95 25.85 14.79
CA VAL A 121 -9.35 26.17 16.10
C VAL A 121 -9.00 27.66 16.18
N GLU A 122 -8.39 28.22 15.14
CA GLU A 122 -8.04 29.64 15.08
C GLU A 122 -9.27 30.55 15.15
N HIS A 123 -10.34 30.20 14.43
CA HIS A 123 -11.62 30.92 14.48
C HIS A 123 -12.28 30.85 15.86
N MET A 124 -12.26 29.68 16.51
CA MET A 124 -12.80 29.52 17.87
C MET A 124 -12.03 30.38 18.89
N ILE A 125 -10.70 30.46 18.77
CA ILE A 125 -9.86 31.28 19.66
C ILE A 125 -10.05 32.77 19.38
N ALA A 126 -10.18 33.16 18.11
CA ALA A 126 -10.32 34.56 17.69
C ALA A 126 -11.74 35.12 17.82
N GLY A 127 -12.76 34.26 18.04
CA GLY A 127 -14.17 34.66 18.13
C GLY A 127 -14.76 35.22 16.83
N SER A 128 -14.16 34.92 15.67
CA SER A 128 -14.57 35.43 14.36
C SER A 128 -15.49 34.45 13.62
N LYS A 129 -16.36 34.99 12.75
CA LYS A 129 -17.23 34.17 11.90
C LYS A 129 -16.40 33.50 10.81
N ILE A 130 -16.61 32.20 10.59
CA ILE A 130 -16.03 31.45 9.47
C ILE A 130 -16.50 32.10 8.17
N SER A 131 -15.58 32.70 7.42
CA SER A 131 -15.86 33.27 6.09
C SER A 131 -15.88 32.16 5.03
N ASP A 132 -16.82 32.28 4.09
CA ASP A 132 -17.17 31.28 3.07
C ASP A 132 -15.95 30.70 2.32
N ASP A 133 -15.85 29.38 2.38
CA ASP A 133 -14.61 28.60 2.30
C ASP A 133 -14.37 28.08 0.87
N LYS A 134 -14.38 28.97 -0.12
CA LYS A 134 -14.09 28.57 -1.52
C LYS A 134 -12.65 28.06 -1.72
N GLY A 135 -11.77 28.30 -0.74
CA GLY A 135 -10.36 27.88 -0.76
C GLY A 135 -10.11 26.43 -0.33
N THR A 136 -10.96 25.82 0.48
CA THR A 136 -10.71 24.45 1.01
C THR A 136 -10.67 23.41 -0.09
N TYR A 137 -11.57 23.48 -1.09
CA TYR A 137 -11.58 22.52 -2.20
C TYR A 137 -10.31 22.62 -3.06
N THR A 138 -9.75 23.81 -3.22
CA THR A 138 -8.48 24.01 -3.92
C THR A 138 -7.32 23.36 -3.16
N VAL A 139 -7.32 23.43 -1.83
CA VAL A 139 -6.31 22.76 -1.00
C VAL A 139 -6.44 21.25 -1.09
N LEU A 140 -7.66 20.70 -1.00
CA LEU A 140 -7.88 19.25 -1.16
C LEU A 140 -7.34 18.75 -2.50
N LEU A 141 -7.69 19.44 -3.58
CA LEU A 141 -7.27 19.06 -4.93
C LEU A 141 -5.76 19.25 -5.12
N GLY A 142 -5.19 20.31 -4.57
CA GLY A 142 -3.75 20.58 -4.59
C GLY A 142 -2.95 19.49 -3.88
N VAL A 143 -3.38 19.08 -2.68
CA VAL A 143 -2.76 18.00 -1.91
C VAL A 143 -2.92 16.66 -2.62
N PHE A 144 -4.11 16.38 -3.17
CA PHE A 144 -4.34 15.17 -3.97
C PHE A 144 -3.38 15.07 -5.14
N PHE A 145 -3.29 16.12 -5.97
CA PHE A 145 -2.36 16.13 -7.11
C PHE A 145 -0.91 16.09 -6.68
N LEU A 146 -0.53 16.74 -5.58
CA LEU A 146 0.83 16.71 -5.06
C LEU A 146 1.24 15.28 -4.66
N PHE A 147 0.41 14.59 -3.88
CA PHE A 147 0.71 13.23 -3.41
C PHE A 147 0.62 12.19 -4.53
N THR A 148 -0.43 12.22 -5.35
CA THR A 148 -0.54 11.30 -6.49
C THR A 148 0.57 11.56 -7.51
N GLY A 149 0.88 12.82 -7.79
CA GLY A 149 1.98 13.22 -8.67
C GLY A 149 3.32 12.75 -8.12
N TYR A 150 3.58 12.94 -6.83
CA TYR A 150 4.80 12.46 -6.19
C TYR A 150 4.93 10.93 -6.26
N VAL A 151 3.88 10.18 -5.91
CA VAL A 151 3.94 8.72 -5.85
C VAL A 151 3.99 8.07 -7.22
N VAL A 152 3.40 8.67 -8.26
CA VAL A 152 3.37 8.08 -9.61
C VAL A 152 4.44 8.70 -10.50
N ALA A 153 4.51 10.02 -10.60
CA ALA A 153 5.40 10.68 -11.54
C ALA A 153 6.88 10.50 -11.17
N VAL A 154 7.24 10.58 -9.88
CA VAL A 154 8.65 10.46 -9.47
C VAL A 154 9.22 9.06 -9.79
N PRO A 155 8.59 7.95 -9.39
CA PRO A 155 9.03 6.61 -9.80
C PRO A 155 9.11 6.40 -11.30
N LEU A 156 8.16 6.93 -12.07
CA LEU A 156 8.16 6.80 -13.53
C LEU A 156 9.29 7.59 -14.18
N ILE A 157 9.56 8.82 -13.71
CA ILE A 157 10.69 9.63 -14.17
C ILE A 157 11.99 8.93 -13.80
N LEU A 158 12.12 8.43 -12.57
CA LEU A 158 13.33 7.76 -12.12
C LEU A 158 13.60 6.49 -12.92
N LYS A 159 12.57 5.67 -13.17
CA LYS A 159 12.67 4.53 -14.07
C LYS A 159 13.05 4.95 -15.49
N ALA A 160 12.42 5.97 -16.05
CA ALA A 160 12.75 6.43 -17.39
C ALA A 160 14.22 6.88 -17.48
N VAL A 161 14.70 7.65 -16.52
CA VAL A 161 16.11 8.06 -16.46
C VAL A 161 17.01 6.83 -16.36
N VAL A 162 16.72 5.89 -15.47
CA VAL A 162 17.57 4.71 -15.29
C VAL A 162 17.58 3.79 -16.53
N THR A 163 16.42 3.57 -17.13
CA THR A 163 16.31 2.74 -18.34
C THR A 163 16.90 3.41 -19.57
N TYR A 164 16.62 4.69 -19.84
CA TYR A 164 17.08 5.34 -21.08
C TYR A 164 18.49 5.91 -20.98
N VAL A 165 18.93 6.34 -19.79
CA VAL A 165 20.26 6.96 -19.62
C VAL A 165 21.29 5.95 -19.15
N PHE A 166 20.92 5.02 -18.27
CA PHE A 166 21.86 4.05 -17.69
C PHE A 166 21.73 2.63 -18.27
N ASN A 167 20.73 2.35 -19.11
CA ASN A 167 20.44 1.02 -19.65
C ASN A 167 20.25 -0.06 -18.56
N GLU A 168 19.79 0.35 -17.38
CA GLU A 168 19.50 -0.51 -16.23
C GLU A 168 17.97 -0.60 -16.04
N ASN A 169 17.50 -1.68 -15.40
CA ASN A 169 16.07 -1.87 -15.16
C ASN A 169 15.75 -1.74 -13.68
N LEU A 170 14.74 -0.92 -13.36
CA LEU A 170 14.17 -0.79 -12.02
C LEU A 170 12.69 -1.11 -12.07
N GLY A 171 12.20 -1.82 -11.05
CA GLY A 171 10.80 -2.16 -10.89
C GLY A 171 9.94 -0.91 -10.67
N ALA A 172 9.25 -0.43 -11.72
CA ALA A 172 8.41 0.77 -11.64
C ALA A 172 7.39 0.68 -10.50
N VAL A 173 6.78 -0.50 -10.38
CA VAL A 173 5.67 -0.73 -9.47
C VAL A 173 6.14 -0.87 -8.03
N GLU A 174 7.33 -1.43 -7.82
CA GLU A 174 7.99 -1.48 -6.51
C GLU A 174 8.33 -0.06 -6.03
N LEU A 175 8.92 0.78 -6.89
CA LEU A 175 9.17 2.18 -6.53
C LEU A 175 7.86 2.92 -6.18
N ILE A 176 6.79 2.75 -6.96
CA ILE A 176 5.49 3.34 -6.64
C ILE A 176 5.02 2.90 -5.25
N GLN A 177 5.17 1.61 -4.92
CA GLN A 177 4.80 1.08 -3.61
C GLN A 177 5.59 1.76 -2.47
N TRP A 178 6.91 1.90 -2.61
CA TRP A 178 7.76 2.48 -1.58
C TRP A 178 7.53 3.98 -1.41
N TYR A 179 7.31 4.70 -2.51
CA TYR A 179 6.93 6.12 -2.48
C TYR A 179 5.56 6.31 -1.83
N GLY A 180 4.59 5.44 -2.14
CA GLY A 180 3.30 5.40 -1.48
C GLY A 180 3.43 5.21 0.03
N LEU A 181 4.18 4.20 0.45
CA LEU A 181 4.38 3.85 1.84
C LEU A 181 5.10 4.95 2.65
N SER A 182 6.03 5.65 2.02
CA SER A 182 6.69 6.82 2.62
C SER A 182 5.70 7.91 3.03
N CYS A 183 4.54 7.98 2.36
CA CYS A 183 3.55 9.01 2.64
C CYS A 183 2.79 8.76 3.95
N VAL A 184 2.83 7.55 4.52
CA VAL A 184 2.14 7.21 5.78
C VAL A 184 2.54 8.14 6.91
N VAL A 185 3.79 8.60 6.95
CA VAL A 185 4.29 9.52 7.99
C VAL A 185 3.48 10.81 8.08
N TRP A 186 2.88 11.26 6.97
CA TRP A 186 2.09 12.49 6.96
C TRP A 186 0.75 12.36 7.69
N ILE A 187 0.23 11.14 7.90
CA ILE A 187 -1.03 10.92 8.64
C ILE A 187 -0.90 11.38 10.11
N PRO A 188 0.03 10.84 10.94
CA PRO A 188 0.19 11.31 12.30
C PRO A 188 0.66 12.77 12.36
N LEU A 189 1.49 13.22 11.42
CA LEU A 189 1.93 14.62 11.35
C LEU A 189 0.76 15.58 11.10
N ALA A 190 -0.21 15.19 10.27
CA ALA A 190 -1.42 15.98 10.04
C ALA A 190 -2.20 16.18 11.35
N LEU A 191 -2.33 15.12 12.17
CA LEU A 191 -3.00 15.22 13.47
C LEU A 191 -2.24 16.15 14.44
N VAL A 192 -0.92 15.98 14.54
CA VAL A 192 -0.07 16.84 15.37
C VAL A 192 -0.14 18.29 14.91
N SER A 193 -0.25 18.53 13.59
CA SER A 193 -0.38 19.88 13.05
C SER A 193 -1.62 20.62 13.54
N VAL A 194 -2.74 19.96 13.85
CA VAL A 194 -3.91 20.68 14.39
C VAL A 194 -3.61 21.22 15.79
N LEU A 195 -2.83 20.46 16.57
CA LEU A 195 -2.43 20.85 17.92
C LEU A 195 -1.46 22.04 17.93
N THR A 196 -0.77 22.33 16.83
CA THR A 196 0.15 23.48 16.76
C THR A 196 -0.60 24.82 16.79
N SER A 197 -1.86 24.89 16.34
CA SER A 197 -2.68 26.10 16.45
C SER A 197 -3.02 26.49 17.89
N LEU A 198 -2.85 25.58 18.86
CA LEU A 198 -3.01 25.88 20.30
C LEU A 198 -1.74 26.48 20.93
N LEU A 199 -0.61 26.49 20.22
CA LEU A 199 0.65 26.99 20.74
C LEU A 199 0.72 28.53 20.70
N PRO A 200 1.58 29.16 21.52
CA PRO A 200 1.79 30.60 21.48
C PRO A 200 2.29 31.06 20.11
N LYS A 201 1.77 32.18 19.60
CA LYS A 201 1.98 32.71 18.23
C LYS A 201 3.42 32.76 17.72
N GLY A 202 4.43 32.80 18.60
CA GLY A 202 5.84 32.79 18.22
C GLY A 202 6.42 31.40 17.89
N TRP A 203 5.78 30.32 18.32
CA TRP A 203 6.30 28.95 18.19
C TRP A 203 5.72 28.18 17.01
N ASN A 204 4.57 28.59 16.49
CA ASN A 204 3.84 27.86 15.44
C ASN A 204 4.71 27.63 14.21
N ALA A 205 5.32 28.69 13.68
CA ALA A 205 6.17 28.61 12.49
C ALA A 205 7.35 27.64 12.70
N LEU A 206 8.01 27.69 13.87
CA LEU A 206 9.13 26.82 14.19
C LEU A 206 8.69 25.35 14.25
N VAL A 207 7.57 25.07 14.90
CA VAL A 207 7.04 23.71 15.05
C VAL A 207 6.59 23.15 13.72
N GLU A 208 5.97 23.94 12.85
CA GLU A 208 5.58 23.50 11.51
C GLU A 208 6.78 23.20 10.61
N TRP A 209 7.83 24.02 10.69
CA TRP A 209 9.11 23.71 10.02
C TRP A 209 9.72 22.42 10.53
N LEU A 210 9.65 22.17 11.84
CA LEU A 210 10.16 20.96 12.45
C LEU A 210 9.34 19.73 12.05
N LEU A 211 8.00 19.83 12.03
CA LEU A 211 7.10 18.78 11.54
C LEU A 211 7.39 18.46 10.07
N THR A 212 7.54 19.49 9.23
CA THR A 212 7.88 19.34 7.81
C THR A 212 9.22 18.63 7.65
N ALA A 213 10.24 19.04 8.41
CA ALA A 213 11.56 18.44 8.37
C ALA A 213 11.55 16.98 8.83
N VAL A 214 10.81 16.66 9.90
CA VAL A 214 10.64 15.30 10.41
C VAL A 214 9.90 14.44 9.38
N GLY A 215 8.80 14.94 8.80
CA GLY A 215 8.04 14.22 7.78
C GLY A 215 8.87 13.92 6.53
N GLY A 216 9.63 14.90 6.06
CA GLY A 216 10.55 14.73 4.94
C GLY A 216 11.70 13.76 5.25
N ALA A 217 12.40 13.94 6.38
CA ALA A 217 13.53 13.09 6.73
C ALA A 217 13.09 11.63 6.94
N TYR A 218 11.96 11.42 7.62
CA TYR A 218 11.45 10.09 7.91
C TYR A 218 10.87 9.42 6.66
N GLY A 219 10.09 10.16 5.85
CA GLY A 219 9.60 9.68 4.56
C GLY A 219 10.73 9.29 3.62
N PHE A 220 11.74 10.14 3.47
CA PHE A 220 12.95 9.83 2.70
C PHE A 220 13.68 8.60 3.26
N GLY A 221 13.81 8.49 4.58
CA GLY A 221 14.46 7.37 5.23
C GLY A 221 13.79 6.02 4.93
N ILE A 222 12.45 5.98 4.89
CA ILE A 222 11.69 4.78 4.49
C ILE A 222 12.04 4.39 3.06
N ILE A 223 11.98 5.34 2.12
CA ILE A 223 12.28 5.08 0.70
C ILE A 223 13.71 4.56 0.57
N TYR A 224 14.67 5.32 1.09
CA TYR A 224 16.09 5.01 0.98
C TYR A 224 16.40 3.62 1.52
N LYS A 225 15.91 3.29 2.72
CA LYS A 225 16.17 1.97 3.34
C LYS A 225 15.63 0.81 2.51
N GLN A 226 14.51 1.04 1.82
CA GLN A 226 13.83 -0.01 1.07
C GLN A 226 14.44 -0.24 -0.32
N ILE A 227 14.97 0.81 -0.96
CA ILE A 227 15.60 0.70 -2.28
C ILE A 227 17.13 0.66 -2.23
N GLN A 228 17.76 0.70 -1.05
CA GLN A 228 19.22 0.81 -0.93
C GLN A 228 19.97 -0.35 -1.60
N ASP A 229 19.37 -1.56 -1.64
CA ASP A 229 19.99 -2.72 -2.28
C ASP A 229 19.98 -2.54 -3.79
N ASP A 230 18.81 -2.24 -4.36
CA ASP A 230 18.64 -1.92 -5.79
C ASP A 230 19.57 -0.78 -6.21
N LEU A 231 19.68 0.28 -5.39
CA LEU A 231 20.58 1.40 -5.67
C LEU A 231 22.06 1.00 -5.66
N ASN A 232 22.47 0.04 -4.83
CA ASN A 232 23.86 -0.40 -4.77
C ASN A 232 24.28 -1.24 -5.97
N GLU A 233 23.31 -1.84 -6.67
CA GLU A 233 23.55 -2.58 -7.92
C GLU A 233 23.72 -1.66 -9.13
N LEU A 234 23.23 -0.41 -9.06
CA LEU A 234 23.33 0.56 -10.15
C LEU A 234 24.74 1.12 -10.32
N SER A 235 25.21 1.20 -11.56
CA SER A 235 26.52 1.77 -11.91
C SER A 235 26.66 3.26 -11.56
N LYS A 236 25.54 4.00 -11.54
CA LYS A 236 25.47 5.45 -11.27
C LYS A 236 24.67 5.79 -10.02
N LYS A 237 24.80 4.99 -8.96
CA LYS A 237 24.06 5.15 -7.70
C LYS A 237 24.03 6.58 -7.15
N GLN A 238 25.17 7.29 -7.18
CA GLN A 238 25.25 8.66 -6.67
C GLN A 238 24.32 9.63 -7.42
N ALA A 239 24.26 9.53 -8.75
CA ALA A 239 23.40 10.40 -9.56
C ALA A 239 21.91 10.12 -9.28
N VAL A 240 21.53 8.84 -9.19
CA VAL A 240 20.16 8.41 -8.90
C VAL A 240 19.73 8.83 -7.48
N SER A 241 20.61 8.66 -6.48
CA SER A 241 20.33 9.11 -5.12
C SER A 241 20.19 10.63 -5.02
N ILE A 242 21.04 11.40 -5.69
CA ILE A 242 20.92 12.87 -5.72
C ILE A 242 19.59 13.28 -6.36
N ALA A 243 19.22 12.69 -7.49
CA ALA A 243 17.95 12.96 -8.15
C ALA A 243 16.75 12.66 -7.23
N MET A 244 16.80 11.53 -6.52
CA MET A 244 15.78 11.16 -5.55
C MET A 244 15.67 12.17 -4.39
N VAL A 245 16.81 12.60 -3.83
CA VAL A 245 16.83 13.62 -2.76
C VAL A 245 16.21 14.92 -3.25
N VAL A 246 16.58 15.38 -4.45
CA VAL A 246 16.04 16.63 -5.02
C VAL A 246 14.53 16.53 -5.25
N LEU A 247 14.06 15.44 -5.86
CA LEU A 247 12.62 15.24 -6.11
C LEU A 247 11.83 15.14 -4.80
N HIS A 248 12.37 14.44 -3.80
CA HIS A 248 11.76 14.36 -2.48
C HIS A 248 11.74 15.72 -1.77
N PHE A 249 12.83 16.49 -1.86
CA PHE A 249 12.91 17.82 -1.27
C PHE A 249 11.86 18.77 -1.88
N VAL A 250 11.70 18.76 -3.21
CA VAL A 250 10.65 19.53 -3.90
C VAL A 250 9.25 19.15 -3.40
N PHE A 251 8.99 17.84 -3.22
CA PHE A 251 7.73 17.36 -2.66
C PHE A 251 7.50 17.88 -1.22
N VAL A 252 8.50 17.78 -0.35
CA VAL A 252 8.41 18.24 1.05
C VAL A 252 8.13 19.74 1.13
N ILE A 253 8.77 20.55 0.28
CA ILE A 253 8.48 21.99 0.17
C ILE A 253 7.06 22.23 -0.35
N GLY A 254 6.58 21.42 -1.29
CA GLY A 254 5.19 21.46 -1.75
C GLY A 254 4.19 21.21 -0.62
N VAL A 255 4.44 20.21 0.24
CA VAL A 255 3.58 19.91 1.39
C VAL A 255 3.59 21.06 2.39
N ARG A 256 4.78 21.63 2.67
CA ARG A 256 4.93 22.82 3.52
C ARG A 256 4.10 23.98 3.03
N HIS A 257 4.09 24.27 1.73
CA HIS A 257 3.39 25.42 1.18
C HIS A 257 1.86 25.25 1.17
N MET A 258 1.38 24.02 1.02
CA MET A 258 -0.06 23.74 0.92
C MET A 258 -0.75 23.59 2.27
N ILE A 259 -0.05 23.04 3.28
CA ILE A 259 -0.68 22.63 4.55
C ILE A 259 -0.26 23.49 5.74
N PHE A 260 0.99 23.93 5.78
CA PHE A 260 1.60 24.64 6.89
C PHE A 260 1.85 26.10 6.49
#